data_AF-A0A1H7B7I1-F1
#
_entry.id   AF-A0A1H7B7I1-F1
#
_cell.length_a   1.000
_cell.length_b   1.000
_cell.length_c   1.000
_cell.angle_alpha   90.00
_cell.angle_beta   90.00
_cell.angle_gamma   90.00
#
_symmetry.space_group_name_H-M   'P 1'
#
loop_
_entity.id
_entity.type
_entity.pdbx_description
1 polymer ?
#
loop_
_entity_poly.entity_id
_entity_poly.type
_entity_poly.pdbx_seq_one_letter_code
_entity_poly.pdbx_strand_id
1 'polypeptide(L)'
;MHGLDQRLDRWVEAGIITPETAADLRRFEAAHPEPAAAETPTSSRSLALIGEVIGYLGAVLAVSAVAFLLGRAWEDLPTAGRIALAAALTALVATAGAMAARTAAAPAQRLASVLLVAAVALSGWLAWVVADDAAGVDDEHIGRWVTGVVALAATAVYLARRRGLTQIALLVSLAWALQTFTEPWEAERTALALGLPWTVLGLGWVALALTPLLPPRTPALVTGGLMACLGLQIAAEGDVRGWMLAALVALGAWAVVVAAVRRPLVPLIVPGAVGVLAGVPQLIDHLVGDAVLTWLGVLVAGLALVGVAIWMVRERRRPPGGPGPAADAEDETVVTP
;
A
#
# COMPACT_ATOMS: atom_id res chain seq x y z
N MET A 1 33.47 13.32 -21.22
CA MET A 1 33.40 14.65 -21.88
C MET A 1 33.24 14.56 -23.40
N HIS A 2 34.00 13.74 -24.14
CA HIS A 2 33.91 13.66 -25.61
C HIS A 2 32.52 13.36 -26.21
N GLY A 3 31.65 12.64 -25.50
CA GLY A 3 30.29 12.33 -25.99
C GLY A 3 29.26 13.47 -25.84
N LEU A 4 29.56 14.51 -25.07
CA LEU A 4 28.71 15.71 -24.99
C LEU A 4 28.98 16.63 -26.18
N ASP A 5 30.25 16.91 -26.46
CA ASP A 5 30.66 17.77 -27.57
C ASP A 5 30.13 17.25 -28.92
N GLN A 6 30.27 15.95 -29.18
CA GLN A 6 29.74 15.32 -30.40
C GLN A 6 28.21 15.38 -30.53
N ARG A 7 27.46 15.47 -29.42
CA ARG A 7 26.00 15.62 -29.45
C ARG A 7 25.61 17.07 -29.70
N LEU A 8 26.29 18.01 -29.07
CA LEU A 8 26.08 19.43 -29.28
C LEU A 8 26.37 19.83 -30.72
N ASP A 9 27.47 19.35 -31.30
CA ASP A 9 27.83 19.64 -32.70
C ASP A 9 26.77 19.11 -33.67
N ARG A 10 26.28 17.89 -33.43
CA ARG A 10 25.20 17.29 -34.25
C ARG A 10 23.88 18.05 -34.13
N TRP A 11 23.56 18.60 -32.96
CA TRP A 11 22.36 19.41 -32.76
C TRP A 11 22.46 20.79 -33.41
N VAL A 12 23.66 21.35 -33.49
CA VAL A 12 23.93 22.57 -34.25
C VAL A 12 23.80 22.28 -35.75
N GLU A 13 24.40 21.20 -36.25
CA GLU A 13 24.27 20.79 -37.66
C GLU A 13 22.82 20.52 -38.06
N ALA A 14 22.02 19.94 -37.15
CA ALA A 14 20.60 19.69 -37.36
C ALA A 14 19.71 20.95 -37.18
N GLY A 15 20.29 22.12 -36.85
CA GLY A 15 19.56 23.36 -36.62
C GLY A 15 18.63 23.33 -35.40
N ILE A 16 18.81 22.37 -34.49
CA ILE A 16 17.99 22.21 -33.28
C ILE A 16 18.37 23.28 -32.24
N ILE A 17 19.66 23.62 -32.18
CA ILE A 17 20.20 24.67 -31.31
C ILE A 17 21.16 25.56 -32.10
N THR A 18 21.32 26.80 -31.68
CA THR A 18 22.29 27.71 -32.29
C THR A 18 23.72 27.42 -31.80
N PRO A 19 24.75 27.82 -32.56
CA PRO A 19 26.15 27.71 -32.12
C PRO A 19 26.42 28.43 -30.79
N GLU A 20 25.77 29.58 -30.56
CA GLU A 20 25.89 30.32 -29.29
C GLU A 20 25.30 29.52 -28.13
N THR A 21 24.13 28.91 -28.32
CA THR A 21 23.48 28.05 -27.32
C THR A 21 24.35 26.85 -26.96
N ALA A 22 24.98 26.22 -27.94
CA ALA A 22 25.93 25.13 -27.70
C ALA A 22 27.15 25.61 -26.89
N ALA A 23 27.67 26.81 -27.17
CA ALA A 23 28.79 27.38 -26.40
C ALA A 23 28.40 27.71 -24.95
N ASP A 24 27.18 28.20 -24.72
CA ASP A 24 26.65 28.45 -23.38
C ASP A 24 26.44 27.16 -22.58
N LEU A 25 25.92 26.10 -23.23
CA LEU A 25 25.79 24.76 -22.62
C LEU A 25 27.16 24.16 -22.26
N ARG A 26 28.18 24.30 -23.12
CA ARG A 26 29.55 23.87 -22.78
C ARG A 26 30.08 24.59 -21.55
N ARG A 27 29.87 25.91 -21.46
CA ARG A 27 30.25 26.72 -20.28
C ARG A 27 29.47 26.30 -19.03
N PHE A 28 28.17 26.04 -19.17
CA PHE A 28 27.32 25.61 -18.07
C PHE A 28 27.76 24.26 -17.50
N GLU A 29 28.00 23.27 -18.34
CA GLU A 29 28.43 21.92 -17.96
C GLU A 29 29.87 21.90 -17.40
N ALA A 30 30.77 22.74 -17.94
CA ALA A 30 32.11 22.92 -17.39
C ALA A 30 32.10 23.56 -15.98
N ALA A 31 31.12 24.43 -15.70
CA ALA A 31 30.93 25.07 -14.40
C ALA A 31 30.13 24.19 -13.41
N HIS A 32 29.37 23.21 -13.90
CA HIS A 32 28.55 22.29 -13.11
C HIS A 32 28.90 20.85 -13.47
N PRO A 33 30.11 20.37 -13.18
CA PRO A 33 30.45 18.97 -13.41
C PRO A 33 29.43 18.09 -12.69
N GLU A 34 28.58 17.41 -13.46
CA GLU A 34 27.67 16.40 -12.92
C GLU A 34 28.52 15.43 -12.08
N PRO A 35 28.10 15.08 -10.85
CA PRO A 35 28.70 13.95 -10.16
C PRO A 35 28.52 12.76 -11.10
N ALA A 36 29.65 12.25 -11.61
CA ALA A 36 29.72 11.23 -12.66
C ALA A 36 28.50 10.30 -12.56
N ALA A 37 27.59 10.43 -13.53
CA ALA A 37 26.52 9.46 -13.71
C ALA A 37 27.21 8.09 -13.75
N ALA A 38 27.04 7.35 -12.66
CA ALA A 38 27.71 6.08 -12.44
C ALA A 38 27.55 5.25 -13.70
N GLU A 39 28.68 4.85 -14.27
CA GLU A 39 28.76 3.88 -15.35
C GLU A 39 27.74 2.78 -15.09
N THR A 40 26.80 2.61 -16.02
CA THR A 40 25.67 1.69 -15.92
C THR A 40 26.14 0.30 -15.45
N PRO A 41 25.83 -0.15 -14.23
CA PRO A 41 26.24 -1.46 -13.76
C PRO A 41 25.12 -2.46 -14.12
N THR A 42 24.95 -2.72 -15.41
CA THR A 42 23.92 -3.67 -15.88
C THR A 42 24.20 -5.10 -15.40
N SER A 43 25.47 -5.47 -15.20
CA SER A 43 25.86 -6.78 -14.66
C SER A 43 25.66 -6.92 -13.15
N SER A 44 25.80 -5.85 -12.36
CA SER A 44 25.60 -5.93 -10.90
C SER A 44 24.11 -6.03 -10.55
N ARG A 45 23.24 -5.39 -11.33
CA ARG A 45 21.79 -5.45 -11.13
C ARG A 45 21.23 -6.84 -11.45
N SER A 46 21.71 -7.51 -12.50
CA SER A 46 21.26 -8.87 -12.83
C SER A 46 21.72 -9.90 -11.81
N LEU A 47 22.98 -9.85 -11.37
CA LEU A 47 23.49 -10.72 -10.29
C LEU A 47 22.77 -10.48 -8.96
N ALA A 48 22.46 -9.22 -8.62
CA ALA A 48 21.66 -8.90 -7.44
C ALA A 48 20.24 -9.46 -7.52
N LEU A 49 19.61 -9.41 -8.71
CA LEU A 49 18.26 -9.93 -8.93
C LEU A 49 18.23 -11.46 -8.88
N ILE A 50 19.23 -12.13 -9.47
CA ILE A 50 19.40 -13.59 -9.36
C ILE A 50 19.62 -13.99 -7.89
N GLY A 51 20.47 -13.26 -7.16
CA GLY A 51 20.68 -13.50 -5.73
C GLY A 51 19.42 -13.32 -4.90
N GLU A 52 18.58 -12.33 -5.23
CA GLU A 52 17.30 -12.09 -4.57
C GLU A 52 16.29 -13.21 -4.87
N VAL A 53 16.18 -13.68 -6.11
CA VAL A 53 15.30 -14.81 -6.47
C VAL A 53 15.76 -16.11 -5.81
N ILE A 54 17.06 -16.42 -5.84
CA ILE A 54 17.61 -17.61 -5.17
C ILE A 54 17.39 -17.52 -3.65
N GLY A 55 17.54 -16.33 -3.07
CA GLY A 55 17.26 -16.08 -1.66
C GLY A 55 15.79 -16.35 -1.30
N TYR A 56 14.84 -15.85 -2.10
CA TYR A 56 13.43 -16.11 -1.89
C TYR A 56 13.05 -17.58 -2.09
N LEU A 57 13.60 -18.22 -3.13
CA LEU A 57 13.36 -19.64 -3.38
C LEU A 57 13.89 -20.50 -2.23
N GLY A 58 15.11 -20.22 -1.75
CA GLY A 58 15.70 -20.89 -0.60
C GLY A 58 14.87 -20.71 0.67
N ALA A 59 14.34 -19.51 0.91
CA ALA A 59 13.45 -19.24 2.05
C ALA A 59 12.14 -20.03 1.96
N VAL A 60 11.49 -20.06 0.78
CA VAL A 60 10.25 -20.82 0.56
C VAL A 60 10.49 -22.33 0.75
N LEU A 61 11.59 -22.86 0.21
CA LEU A 61 11.95 -24.26 0.38
C LEU A 61 12.24 -24.60 1.85
N ALA A 62 12.96 -23.74 2.57
CA ALA A 62 13.23 -23.93 3.99
C ALA A 62 11.94 -23.91 4.83
N VAL A 63 11.05 -22.94 4.60
CA VAL A 63 9.75 -22.85 5.28
C VAL A 63 8.90 -24.09 4.97
N SER A 64 8.88 -24.55 3.72
CA SER A 64 8.14 -25.74 3.31
C SER A 64 8.67 -27.01 3.95
N ALA A 65 10.01 -27.17 4.01
CA ALA A 65 10.64 -28.31 4.66
C ALA A 65 10.38 -28.32 6.17
N VAL A 66 10.47 -27.16 6.84
CA VAL A 66 10.14 -27.03 8.27
C VAL A 66 8.66 -27.36 8.50
N ALA A 67 7.74 -26.80 7.71
CA ALA A 67 6.31 -27.07 7.84
C ALA A 67 5.99 -28.56 7.63
N PHE A 68 6.62 -29.20 6.65
CA PHE A 68 6.44 -30.63 6.39
C PHE A 68 6.98 -31.51 7.52
N LEU A 69 8.20 -31.22 8.00
CA LEU A 69 8.80 -31.95 9.12
C LEU A 69 7.97 -31.78 10.39
N LEU A 70 7.51 -30.55 10.64
CA LEU A 70 6.66 -30.22 11.76
C LEU A 70 5.33 -30.98 11.68
N GLY A 71 4.65 -30.96 10.53
CA GLY A 71 3.39 -31.65 10.34
C GLY A 71 3.46 -33.16 10.56
N ARG A 72 4.62 -33.79 10.32
CA ARG A 72 4.82 -35.21 10.62
C ARG A 72 5.19 -35.51 12.06
N ALA A 73 5.99 -34.65 12.69
CA ALA A 73 6.49 -34.90 14.04
C ALA A 73 5.59 -34.32 15.13
N TRP A 74 4.65 -33.43 14.79
CA TRP A 74 3.87 -32.66 15.77
C TRP A 74 3.07 -33.53 16.73
N GLU A 75 2.38 -34.55 16.19
CA GLU A 75 1.54 -35.43 16.99
C GLU A 75 2.36 -36.28 17.97
N ASP A 76 3.58 -36.67 17.57
CA ASP A 76 4.50 -37.47 18.38
C ASP A 76 5.23 -36.66 19.48
N LEU A 77 5.21 -35.31 19.39
CA LEU A 77 5.85 -34.45 20.39
C LEU A 77 4.99 -34.35 21.65
N PRO A 78 5.58 -34.51 22.86
CA PRO A 78 4.89 -34.16 24.08
C PRO A 78 4.61 -32.66 24.12
N THR A 79 3.61 -32.22 24.90
CA THR A 79 3.23 -30.81 25.08
C THR A 79 4.43 -29.88 25.34
N ALA A 80 5.33 -30.27 26.24
CA ALA A 80 6.53 -29.49 26.53
C ALA A 80 7.44 -29.31 25.30
N GLY A 81 7.52 -30.34 24.44
CA GLY A 81 8.26 -30.29 23.18
C GLY A 81 7.63 -29.34 22.16
N ARG A 82 6.29 -29.37 22.02
CA ARG A 82 5.53 -28.45 21.15
C ARG A 82 5.73 -26.99 21.57
N ILE A 83 5.60 -26.71 22.87
CA ILE A 83 5.83 -25.37 23.44
C ILE A 83 7.28 -24.93 23.24
N ALA A 84 8.25 -25.79 23.58
CA ALA A 84 9.67 -25.48 23.42
C ALA A 84 10.02 -25.15 21.97
N LEU A 85 9.46 -25.89 21.01
CA LEU A 85 9.68 -25.68 19.59
C LEU A 85 9.08 -24.35 19.10
N ALA A 86 7.82 -24.08 19.42
CA ALA A 86 7.17 -22.81 19.07
C ALA A 86 7.89 -21.61 19.72
N ALA A 87 8.33 -21.74 20.97
CA ALA A 87 9.09 -20.72 21.68
C ALA A 87 10.47 -20.49 21.05
N ALA A 88 11.19 -21.56 20.72
CA ALA A 88 12.51 -21.47 20.08
C ALA A 88 12.43 -20.80 18.71
N LEU A 89 11.45 -21.16 17.88
CA LEU A 89 11.22 -20.55 16.57
C LEU A 89 10.86 -19.06 16.71
N THR A 90 9.95 -18.73 17.63
CA THR A 90 9.57 -17.33 17.91
C THR A 90 10.79 -16.52 18.34
N ALA A 91 11.58 -17.04 19.29
CA ALA A 91 12.78 -16.38 19.80
C ALA A 91 13.85 -16.21 18.72
N LEU A 92 14.10 -17.24 17.90
CA LEU A 92 15.07 -17.19 16.81
C LEU A 92 14.69 -16.13 15.77
N VAL A 93 13.43 -16.11 15.34
CA VAL A 93 12.95 -15.14 14.33
C VAL A 93 12.91 -13.72 14.90
N ALA A 94 12.48 -13.55 16.15
CA ALA A 94 12.47 -12.25 16.82
C ALA A 94 13.90 -11.69 17.00
N THR A 95 14.85 -12.53 17.45
CA THR A 95 16.25 -12.14 17.64
C THR A 95 16.93 -11.84 16.30
N ALA A 96 16.72 -12.67 15.27
CA ALA A 96 17.22 -12.40 13.93
C ALA A 96 16.66 -11.07 13.36
N GLY A 97 15.36 -10.81 13.55
CA GLY A 97 14.74 -9.55 13.18
C GLY A 97 15.31 -8.35 13.93
N ALA A 98 15.52 -8.48 15.24
CA ALA A 98 16.14 -7.45 16.08
C ALA A 98 17.61 -7.21 15.74
N MET A 99 18.36 -8.24 15.36
CA MET A 99 19.75 -8.11 14.90
C MET A 99 19.80 -7.42 13.52
N ALA A 100 19.00 -7.87 12.56
CA ALA A 100 18.89 -7.25 11.24
C ALA A 100 18.47 -5.77 11.34
N ALA A 101 17.64 -5.43 12.32
CA ALA A 101 17.22 -4.06 12.60
C ALA A 101 18.36 -3.11 12.99
N ARG A 102 19.48 -3.62 13.53
CA ARG A 102 20.66 -2.82 13.92
C ARG A 102 21.52 -2.42 12.73
N THR A 103 21.40 -3.12 11.61
CA THR A 103 22.18 -2.85 10.40
C THR A 103 21.53 -1.74 9.57
N ALA A 104 22.26 -0.67 9.26
CA ALA A 104 21.72 0.49 8.54
C ALA A 104 21.38 0.23 7.06
N ALA A 105 21.85 -0.88 6.48
CA ALA A 105 21.63 -1.23 5.08
C ALA A 105 20.13 -1.42 4.76
N ALA A 106 19.65 -0.79 3.68
CA ALA A 106 18.23 -0.83 3.29
C ALA A 106 17.66 -2.26 3.12
N PRO A 107 18.39 -3.24 2.52
CA PRO A 107 17.91 -4.62 2.47
C PRO A 107 17.74 -5.25 3.86
N ALA A 108 18.69 -5.04 4.77
CA ALA A 108 18.62 -5.55 6.14
C ALA A 108 17.41 -4.95 6.91
N GLN A 109 17.11 -3.67 6.67
CA GLN A 109 15.94 -3.00 7.25
C GLN A 109 14.60 -3.57 6.78
N ARG A 110 14.51 -4.00 5.51
CA ARG A 110 13.33 -4.69 4.97
C ARG A 110 13.19 -6.07 5.59
N LEU A 111 14.27 -6.85 5.60
CA LEU A 111 14.32 -8.18 6.22
C LEU A 111 13.92 -8.10 7.71
N ALA A 112 14.44 -7.12 8.45
CA ALA A 112 14.08 -6.91 9.85
C ALA A 112 12.57 -6.71 10.04
N SER A 113 11.93 -5.95 9.15
CA SER A 113 10.48 -5.71 9.23
C SER A 113 9.69 -6.99 8.97
N VAL A 114 10.10 -7.78 7.99
CA VAL A 114 9.49 -9.08 7.66
C VAL A 114 9.65 -10.07 8.80
N LEU A 115 10.88 -10.23 9.33
CA LEU A 115 11.17 -11.14 10.44
C LEU A 115 10.41 -10.75 11.71
N LEU A 116 10.29 -9.46 12.02
CA LEU A 116 9.55 -9.04 13.20
C LEU A 116 8.03 -9.24 13.03
N VAL A 117 7.47 -9.08 11.84
CA VAL A 117 6.07 -9.44 11.58
C VAL A 117 5.86 -10.95 11.63
N ALA A 118 6.81 -11.75 11.13
CA ALA A 118 6.79 -13.19 11.30
C ALA A 118 6.86 -13.57 12.79
N ALA A 119 7.63 -12.86 13.61
CA ALA A 119 7.68 -13.07 15.06
C ALA A 119 6.32 -12.76 15.73
N VAL A 120 5.57 -11.76 15.26
CA VAL A 120 4.19 -11.50 15.72
C VAL A 120 3.29 -12.69 15.42
N ALA A 121 3.33 -13.24 14.20
CA ALA A 121 2.54 -14.41 13.84
C ALA A 121 2.93 -15.64 14.68
N LEU A 122 4.23 -15.89 14.84
CA LEU A 122 4.75 -16.98 15.68
C LEU A 122 4.38 -16.83 17.16
N SER A 123 4.29 -15.61 17.67
CA SER A 123 3.81 -15.36 19.04
C SER A 123 2.35 -15.76 19.22
N GLY A 124 1.52 -15.61 18.19
CA GLY A 124 0.14 -16.10 18.19
C GLY A 124 0.08 -17.62 18.16
N TRP A 125 0.90 -18.26 17.34
CA TRP A 125 1.00 -19.72 17.32
C TRP A 125 1.49 -20.27 18.66
N LEU A 126 2.52 -19.68 19.26
CA LEU A 126 2.97 -20.05 20.61
C LEU A 126 1.86 -19.87 21.65
N ALA A 127 1.13 -18.75 21.60
CA ALA A 127 0.01 -18.50 22.51
C ALA A 127 -1.10 -19.56 22.36
N TRP A 128 -1.37 -19.98 21.12
CA TRP A 128 -2.33 -21.04 20.81
C TRP A 128 -1.88 -22.38 21.41
N VAL A 129 -0.63 -22.81 21.14
CA VAL A 129 -0.07 -24.05 21.68
C VAL A 129 -0.10 -24.08 23.21
N VAL A 130 0.23 -22.95 23.87
CA VAL A 130 0.19 -22.86 25.33
C VAL A 130 -1.24 -22.94 25.86
N ALA A 131 -2.20 -22.28 25.20
CA ALA A 131 -3.60 -22.27 25.64
C ALA A 131 -4.27 -23.63 25.45
N ASP A 132 -4.06 -24.25 24.28
CA ASP A 132 -4.64 -25.52 23.87
C ASP A 132 -3.99 -26.71 24.60
N ASP A 133 -2.67 -26.89 24.47
CA ASP A 133 -2.00 -28.11 24.95
C ASP A 133 -1.70 -28.10 26.47
N ALA A 134 -1.49 -26.93 27.10
CA ALA A 134 -1.02 -26.85 28.49
C ALA A 134 -2.04 -26.29 29.49
N ALA A 135 -2.78 -25.25 29.10
CA ALA A 135 -3.73 -24.62 29.99
C ALA A 135 -5.14 -25.23 29.89
N GLY A 136 -5.42 -26.03 28.85
CA GLY A 136 -6.72 -26.67 28.64
C GLY A 136 -7.85 -25.65 28.57
N VAL A 137 -7.57 -24.48 27.99
CA VAL A 137 -8.52 -23.37 27.89
C VAL A 137 -9.60 -23.76 26.87
N ASP A 138 -10.86 -23.49 27.17
CA ASP A 138 -11.94 -23.74 26.23
C ASP A 138 -11.72 -23.01 24.91
N ASP A 139 -12.14 -23.61 23.79
CA ASP A 139 -11.99 -23.06 22.42
C ASP A 139 -12.47 -21.60 22.31
N GLU A 140 -13.44 -21.19 23.15
CA GLU A 140 -13.89 -19.80 23.27
C GLU A 140 -12.79 -18.82 23.56
N HIS A 141 -12.04 -19.15 24.60
CA HIS A 141 -11.14 -18.22 25.25
C HIS A 141 -9.76 -18.28 24.58
N ILE A 142 -9.44 -19.38 23.88
CA ILE A 142 -8.24 -19.51 23.05
C ILE A 142 -8.18 -18.37 22.03
N GLY A 143 -9.28 -18.08 21.32
CA GLY A 143 -9.31 -17.02 20.32
C GLY A 143 -8.95 -15.64 20.90
N ARG A 144 -9.53 -15.26 22.05
CA ARG A 144 -9.25 -13.99 22.74
C ARG A 144 -7.82 -13.94 23.27
N TRP A 145 -7.33 -15.05 23.81
CA TRP A 145 -5.96 -15.17 24.29
C TRP A 145 -4.93 -14.98 23.18
N VAL A 146 -5.08 -15.73 22.08
CA VAL A 146 -4.17 -15.70 20.93
C VAL A 146 -4.15 -14.29 20.31
N THR A 147 -5.33 -13.74 20.01
CA THR A 147 -5.42 -12.42 19.39
C THR A 147 -4.93 -11.29 20.30
N GLY A 148 -5.15 -11.42 21.61
CA GLY A 148 -4.57 -10.53 22.62
C GLY A 148 -3.03 -10.54 22.61
N VAL A 149 -2.42 -11.73 22.64
CA VAL A 149 -0.95 -11.88 22.55
C VAL A 149 -0.42 -11.31 21.23
N VAL A 150 -1.08 -11.60 20.11
CA VAL A 150 -0.71 -11.11 18.78
C VAL A 150 -0.79 -9.58 18.71
N ALA A 151 -1.82 -8.96 19.29
CA ALA A 151 -1.96 -7.51 19.36
C ALA A 151 -0.88 -6.87 20.24
N LEU A 152 -0.56 -7.47 21.39
CA LEU A 152 0.52 -7.00 22.26
C LEU A 152 1.89 -7.11 21.59
N ALA A 153 2.19 -8.25 20.96
CA ALA A 153 3.43 -8.45 20.22
C ALA A 153 3.56 -7.47 19.05
N ALA A 154 2.49 -7.28 18.27
CA ALA A 154 2.48 -6.31 17.18
C ALA A 154 2.68 -4.87 17.67
N THR A 155 2.10 -4.53 18.83
CA THR A 155 2.27 -3.22 19.47
C THR A 155 3.73 -3.02 19.88
N ALA A 156 4.34 -4.00 20.55
CA ALA A 156 5.75 -3.94 20.93
C ALA A 156 6.67 -3.78 19.71
N VAL A 157 6.42 -4.56 18.65
CA VAL A 157 7.18 -4.50 17.39
C VAL A 157 7.00 -3.14 16.70
N TYR A 158 5.79 -2.60 16.65
CA TYR A 158 5.53 -1.28 16.06
C TYR A 158 6.17 -0.15 16.88
N LEU A 159 6.12 -0.21 18.20
CA LEU A 159 6.75 0.78 19.07
C LEU A 159 8.27 0.75 18.94
N ALA A 160 8.87 -0.44 18.84
CA ALA A 160 10.30 -0.60 18.56
C ALA A 160 10.67 -0.16 17.15
N ARG A 161 9.76 -0.31 16.18
CA ARG A 161 9.96 0.04 14.78
C ARG A 161 8.70 0.60 14.13
N ARG A 162 8.62 1.93 14.08
CA ARG A 162 7.55 2.67 13.42
C ARG A 162 7.71 2.66 11.88
N ARG A 163 7.54 1.50 11.26
CA ARG A 163 7.60 1.27 9.80
C ARG A 163 6.22 0.89 9.26
N GLY A 164 6.00 1.05 7.95
CA GLY A 164 4.70 0.78 7.35
C GLY A 164 4.24 -0.67 7.52
N LEU A 165 5.14 -1.64 7.33
CA LEU A 165 4.79 -3.06 7.43
C LEU A 165 4.43 -3.49 8.87
N THR A 166 5.14 -2.99 9.87
CA THR A 166 4.82 -3.26 11.28
C THR A 166 3.53 -2.55 11.73
N GLN A 167 3.24 -1.39 11.16
CA GLN A 167 1.98 -0.68 11.37
C GLN A 167 0.78 -1.43 10.77
N ILE A 168 0.93 -1.99 9.57
CA ILE A 168 -0.11 -2.81 8.95
C ILE A 168 -0.34 -4.07 9.80
N ALA A 169 0.73 -4.73 10.23
CA ALA A 169 0.62 -5.87 11.14
C ALA A 169 -0.13 -5.50 12.43
N LEU A 170 0.19 -4.36 13.05
CA LEU A 170 -0.54 -3.87 14.22
C LEU A 170 -2.02 -3.66 13.94
N LEU A 171 -2.39 -2.99 12.85
CA LEU A 171 -3.80 -2.78 12.49
C LEU A 171 -4.54 -4.10 12.28
N VAL A 172 -3.92 -5.06 11.57
CA VAL A 172 -4.50 -6.39 11.34
C VAL A 172 -4.67 -7.15 12.66
N SER A 173 -3.66 -7.14 13.53
CA SER A 173 -3.73 -7.76 14.85
C SER A 173 -4.82 -7.15 15.72
N LEU A 174 -4.98 -5.83 15.70
CA LEU A 174 -6.04 -5.13 16.43
C LEU A 174 -7.43 -5.42 15.85
N ALA A 175 -7.56 -5.50 14.53
CA ALA A 175 -8.83 -5.87 13.89
C ALA A 175 -9.23 -7.30 14.23
N TRP A 176 -8.26 -8.22 14.24
CA TRP A 176 -8.50 -9.61 14.61
C TRP A 176 -8.86 -9.77 16.10
N ALA A 177 -8.16 -9.05 17.00
CA ALA A 177 -8.55 -8.99 18.41
C ALA A 177 -9.94 -8.37 18.59
N LEU A 178 -10.23 -7.27 17.90
CA LEU A 178 -11.54 -6.65 17.97
C LEU A 178 -12.64 -7.64 17.59
N GLN A 179 -12.45 -8.39 16.50
CA GLN A 179 -13.39 -9.41 16.05
C GLN A 179 -13.68 -10.47 17.12
N THR A 180 -12.65 -11.03 17.76
CA THR A 180 -12.82 -12.08 18.79
C THR A 180 -13.48 -11.57 20.08
N PHE A 181 -13.41 -10.26 20.37
CA PHE A 181 -14.11 -9.64 21.49
C PHE A 181 -15.53 -9.18 21.15
N THR A 182 -15.81 -8.87 19.89
CA THR A 182 -17.13 -8.37 19.45
C THR A 182 -18.09 -9.46 18.98
N GLU A 183 -17.59 -10.66 18.65
CA GLU A 183 -18.43 -11.77 18.22
C GLU A 183 -19.27 -12.29 19.41
N PRO A 184 -20.61 -12.07 19.43
CA PRO A 184 -21.47 -12.59 20.48
C PRO A 184 -21.61 -14.09 20.27
N TRP A 185 -21.24 -14.88 21.28
CA TRP A 185 -21.27 -16.33 21.21
C TRP A 185 -22.67 -16.95 21.29
N GLU A 186 -23.64 -16.20 21.81
CA GLU A 186 -25.01 -16.67 21.98
C GLU A 186 -26.00 -15.70 21.32
N ALA A 187 -26.52 -16.13 20.16
CA ALA A 187 -27.84 -15.80 19.62
C ALA A 187 -28.20 -14.32 19.30
N GLU A 188 -27.58 -13.77 18.25
CA GLU A 188 -28.19 -12.99 17.14
C GLU A 188 -27.09 -12.11 16.54
N ARG A 189 -26.42 -12.62 15.50
CA ARG A 189 -25.43 -11.84 14.76
C ARG A 189 -26.15 -10.79 13.93
N THR A 190 -26.19 -9.57 14.42
CA THR A 190 -26.54 -8.44 13.56
C THR A 190 -25.32 -8.10 12.71
N ALA A 191 -25.50 -7.88 11.41
CA ALA A 191 -24.41 -7.47 10.52
C ALA A 191 -23.69 -6.20 11.02
N LEU A 192 -24.44 -5.34 11.72
CA LEU A 192 -23.89 -4.17 12.43
C LEU A 192 -22.84 -4.53 13.47
N ALA A 193 -23.07 -5.58 14.29
CA ALA A 193 -22.11 -6.01 15.31
C ALA A 193 -20.79 -6.53 14.70
N LEU A 194 -20.84 -7.07 13.47
CA LEU A 194 -19.66 -7.54 12.76
C LEU A 194 -18.92 -6.40 12.04
N GLY A 195 -19.65 -5.49 11.39
CA GLY A 195 -19.03 -4.48 10.51
C GLY A 195 -18.73 -3.12 11.16
N LEU A 196 -19.53 -2.66 12.12
CA LEU A 196 -19.31 -1.36 12.75
C LEU A 196 -17.99 -1.28 13.54
N PRO A 197 -17.56 -2.31 14.31
CA PRO A 197 -16.28 -2.25 15.00
C PRO A 197 -15.11 -2.05 14.04
N TRP A 198 -15.10 -2.74 12.89
CA TRP A 198 -14.11 -2.56 11.83
C TRP A 198 -14.13 -1.14 11.28
N THR A 199 -15.32 -0.58 11.10
CA THR A 199 -15.51 0.81 10.65
C THR A 199 -14.92 1.81 11.63
N VAL A 200 -15.26 1.69 12.91
CA VAL A 200 -14.78 2.56 13.98
C VAL A 200 -13.26 2.45 14.14
N LEU A 201 -12.71 1.24 14.09
CA LEU A 201 -11.26 1.02 14.14
C LEU A 201 -10.56 1.69 12.95
N GLY A 202 -11.08 1.51 11.73
CA GLY A 202 -10.54 2.12 10.52
C GLY A 202 -10.55 3.65 10.56
N LEU A 203 -11.68 4.24 10.97
CA LEU A 203 -11.81 5.70 11.12
C LEU A 203 -10.91 6.25 12.24
N GLY A 204 -10.83 5.55 13.37
CA GLY A 204 -9.91 5.87 14.45
C GLY A 204 -8.44 5.81 14.00
N TRP A 205 -8.11 4.85 13.15
CA TRP A 205 -6.77 4.72 12.56
C TRP A 205 -6.44 5.88 11.62
N VAL A 206 -7.39 6.30 10.77
CA VAL A 206 -7.26 7.49 9.92
C VAL A 206 -7.10 8.74 10.78
N ALA A 207 -7.90 8.90 11.83
CA ALA A 207 -7.80 10.04 12.74
C ALA A 207 -6.42 10.09 13.43
N LEU A 208 -5.91 8.95 13.90
CA LEU A 208 -4.57 8.84 14.47
C LEU A 208 -3.47 9.17 13.45
N ALA A 209 -3.65 8.82 12.17
CA ALA A 209 -2.72 9.17 11.10
C ALA A 209 -2.61 10.69 10.85
N LEU A 210 -3.66 11.45 11.17
CA LEU A 210 -3.63 12.91 11.11
C LEU A 210 -2.76 13.51 12.22
N THR A 211 -2.57 12.78 13.32
CA THR A 211 -1.70 13.17 14.43
C THR A 211 -0.24 12.76 14.19
N PRO A 212 0.74 13.32 14.93
CA PRO A 212 2.13 12.84 14.88
C PRO A 212 2.34 11.50 15.60
N LEU A 213 1.31 10.92 16.25
CA LEU A 213 1.44 9.70 17.04
C LEU A 213 1.70 8.46 16.20
N LEU A 214 1.24 8.44 14.94
CA LEU A 214 1.19 7.24 14.11
C LEU A 214 1.95 7.38 12.76
N PRO A 215 3.28 7.55 12.78
CA PRO A 215 4.09 7.48 11.56
C PRO A 215 4.29 6.01 11.13
N PRO A 216 4.46 5.72 9.82
CA PRO A 216 4.29 6.59 8.66
C PRO A 216 2.82 6.84 8.26
N ARG A 217 2.51 8.06 7.79
CA ARG A 217 1.12 8.49 7.51
C ARG A 217 0.46 7.78 6.32
N THR A 218 1.18 7.55 5.23
CA THR A 218 0.62 6.98 4.00
C THR A 218 -0.03 5.62 4.21
N PRO A 219 0.65 4.59 4.76
CA PRO A 219 0.00 3.31 5.00
C PRO A 219 -1.14 3.43 6.01
N ALA A 220 -1.00 4.26 7.04
CA ALA A 220 -2.05 4.52 8.02
C ALA A 220 -3.37 5.00 7.39
N LEU A 221 -3.29 6.02 6.52
CA LEU A 221 -4.46 6.57 5.83
C LEU A 221 -5.08 5.54 4.88
N VAL A 222 -4.25 4.83 4.13
CA VAL A 222 -4.72 3.84 3.15
C VAL A 222 -5.37 2.66 3.86
N THR A 223 -4.69 2.01 4.81
CA THR A 223 -5.21 0.82 5.45
C THR A 223 -6.34 1.14 6.42
N GLY A 224 -6.30 2.27 7.13
CA GLY A 224 -7.40 2.73 7.97
C GLY A 224 -8.66 3.03 7.16
N GLY A 225 -8.51 3.73 6.02
CA GLY A 225 -9.63 4.00 5.13
C GLY A 225 -10.20 2.73 4.49
N LEU A 226 -9.34 1.80 4.05
CA LEU A 226 -9.79 0.51 3.49
C LEU A 226 -10.52 -0.33 4.54
N MET A 227 -10.00 -0.36 5.78
CA MET A 227 -10.65 -1.02 6.90
C MET A 227 -12.03 -0.42 7.19
N ALA A 228 -12.15 0.91 7.13
CA ALA A 228 -13.43 1.58 7.32
C ALA A 228 -14.45 1.21 6.23
N CYS A 229 -14.03 1.21 4.96
CA CYS A 229 -14.86 0.77 3.84
C CYS A 229 -15.26 -0.71 3.96
N LEU A 230 -14.32 -1.58 4.36
CA LEU A 230 -14.58 -3.00 4.54
C LEU A 230 -15.58 -3.26 5.68
N GLY A 231 -15.46 -2.53 6.79
CA GLY A 231 -16.42 -2.62 7.90
C GLY A 231 -17.83 -2.25 7.48
N LEU A 232 -18.00 -1.17 6.70
CA LEU A 232 -19.31 -0.80 6.16
C LEU A 232 -19.85 -1.84 5.17
N GLN A 233 -18.99 -2.47 4.37
CA GLN A 233 -19.38 -3.60 3.50
C GLN A 233 -19.88 -4.80 4.31
N ILE A 234 -19.18 -5.18 5.37
CA ILE A 234 -19.58 -6.29 6.25
C ILE A 234 -20.90 -5.95 6.95
N ALA A 235 -21.12 -4.69 7.32
CA ALA A 235 -22.37 -4.24 7.95
C ALA A 235 -23.57 -4.20 6.98
N ALA A 236 -23.33 -4.22 5.66
CA ALA A 236 -24.34 -3.99 4.64
C ALA A 236 -25.20 -5.23 4.33
N GLU A 237 -25.91 -5.74 5.33
CA GLU A 237 -26.83 -6.87 5.19
C GLU A 237 -28.21 -6.57 5.80
N GLY A 238 -29.20 -7.39 5.46
CA GLY A 238 -30.57 -7.27 5.97
C GLY A 238 -31.20 -5.90 5.74
N ASP A 239 -31.98 -5.45 6.72
CA ASP A 239 -32.76 -4.20 6.65
C ASP A 239 -31.89 -2.93 6.62
N VAL A 240 -30.64 -3.02 7.05
CA VAL A 240 -29.71 -1.88 7.10
C VAL A 240 -28.80 -1.77 5.88
N ARG A 241 -28.88 -2.74 4.94
CA ARG A 241 -28.01 -2.81 3.76
C ARG A 241 -27.96 -1.49 2.98
N GLY A 242 -29.10 -0.91 2.63
CA GLY A 242 -29.16 0.35 1.89
C GLY A 242 -28.47 1.51 2.61
N TRP A 243 -28.68 1.63 3.92
CA TRP A 243 -28.04 2.66 4.74
C TRP A 243 -26.53 2.50 4.82
N MET A 244 -26.04 1.27 4.98
CA MET A 244 -24.60 0.99 5.05
C MET A 244 -23.90 1.19 3.71
N LEU A 245 -24.53 0.80 2.59
CA LEU A 245 -24.02 1.08 1.24
C LEU A 245 -24.02 2.59 0.95
N ALA A 246 -25.05 3.33 1.36
CA ALA A 246 -25.06 4.78 1.25
C ALA A 246 -23.95 5.43 2.08
N ALA A 247 -23.72 4.95 3.31
CA ALA A 247 -22.62 5.41 4.16
C ALA A 247 -21.24 5.10 3.54
N LEU A 248 -21.07 3.92 2.91
CA LEU A 248 -19.85 3.54 2.20
C LEU A 248 -19.55 4.48 1.03
N VAL A 249 -20.56 4.76 0.20
CA VAL A 249 -20.43 5.70 -0.93
C VAL A 249 -20.13 7.11 -0.42
N ALA A 250 -20.83 7.57 0.61
CA ALA A 250 -20.60 8.88 1.21
C ALA A 250 -19.19 9.02 1.80
N LEU A 251 -18.71 8.01 2.53
CA LEU A 251 -17.34 7.96 3.06
C LEU A 251 -16.31 7.96 1.92
N GLY A 252 -16.55 7.16 0.88
CA GLY A 252 -15.69 7.08 -0.29
C GLY A 252 -15.57 8.42 -1.03
N ALA A 253 -16.71 9.05 -1.30
CA ALA A 253 -16.77 10.37 -1.95
C ALA A 253 -16.10 11.45 -1.09
N TRP A 254 -16.35 11.46 0.22
CA TRP A 254 -15.69 12.38 1.15
C TRP A 254 -14.16 12.20 1.11
N ALA A 255 -13.67 10.96 1.15
CA ALA A 255 -12.24 10.67 1.09
C ALA A 255 -11.60 11.16 -0.21
N VAL A 256 -12.26 10.99 -1.37
CA VAL A 256 -11.79 11.52 -2.67
C VAL A 256 -11.75 13.05 -2.67
N VAL A 257 -12.82 13.70 -2.22
CA VAL A 257 -12.91 15.18 -2.17
C VAL A 257 -11.82 15.75 -1.24
N VAL A 258 -11.66 15.18 -0.05
CA VAL A 258 -10.64 15.59 0.91
C VAL A 258 -9.23 15.38 0.34
N ALA A 259 -8.98 14.24 -0.31
CA ALA A 259 -7.70 13.96 -0.97
C ALA A 259 -7.39 14.97 -2.10
N ALA A 260 -8.40 15.41 -2.85
CA ALA A 260 -8.25 16.39 -3.92
C ALA A 260 -7.95 17.81 -3.40
N VAL A 261 -8.54 18.20 -2.26
CA VAL A 261 -8.38 19.55 -1.68
C VAL A 261 -7.13 19.63 -0.78
N ARG A 262 -6.73 18.53 -0.14
CA ARG A 262 -5.65 18.51 0.87
C ARG A 262 -4.49 17.64 0.39
N ARG A 263 -3.41 18.28 -0.12
CA ARG A 263 -2.18 17.58 -0.58
C ARG A 263 -1.63 16.53 0.41
N PRO A 264 -1.59 16.75 1.74
CA PRO A 264 -1.09 15.74 2.68
C PRO A 264 -1.96 14.48 2.78
N LEU A 265 -3.22 14.56 2.31
CA LEU A 265 -4.23 13.50 2.41
C LEU A 265 -4.50 12.81 1.07
N VAL A 266 -3.68 13.08 0.04
CA VAL A 266 -3.74 12.37 -1.25
C VAL A 266 -3.83 10.85 -1.11
N PRO A 267 -3.16 10.17 -0.16
CA PRO A 267 -3.31 8.73 0.02
C PRO A 267 -4.75 8.23 0.28
N LEU A 268 -5.66 9.08 0.79
CA LEU A 268 -7.07 8.74 0.97
C LEU A 268 -7.82 8.53 -0.34
N ILE A 269 -7.26 8.93 -1.48
CA ILE A 269 -7.87 8.69 -2.79
C ILE A 269 -8.04 7.19 -3.06
N VAL A 270 -7.14 6.34 -2.54
CA VAL A 270 -7.19 4.89 -2.74
C VAL A 270 -8.42 4.28 -2.05
N PRO A 271 -8.59 4.39 -0.72
CA PRO A 271 -9.80 3.88 -0.06
C PRO A 271 -11.06 4.62 -0.52
N GLY A 272 -10.95 5.91 -0.87
CA GLY A 272 -12.07 6.68 -1.40
C GLY A 272 -12.60 6.15 -2.73
N ALA A 273 -11.69 5.92 -3.69
CA ALA A 273 -12.02 5.32 -4.97
C ALA A 273 -12.57 3.90 -4.81
N VAL A 274 -11.95 3.07 -3.96
CA VAL A 274 -12.44 1.71 -3.67
C VAL A 274 -13.85 1.75 -3.08
N GLY A 275 -14.11 2.63 -2.11
CA GLY A 275 -15.43 2.78 -1.49
C GLY A 275 -16.52 3.19 -2.48
N VAL A 276 -16.24 4.15 -3.36
CA VAL A 276 -17.19 4.57 -4.42
C VAL A 276 -17.38 3.48 -5.46
N LEU A 277 -16.29 2.88 -5.97
CA LEU A 277 -16.35 1.85 -7.01
C LEU A 277 -17.04 0.58 -6.53
N ALA A 278 -16.85 0.19 -5.27
CA ALA A 278 -17.53 -0.96 -4.68
C ALA A 278 -18.97 -0.63 -4.27
N GLY A 279 -19.19 0.53 -3.64
CA GLY A 279 -20.47 0.88 -3.04
C GLY A 279 -21.54 1.32 -4.04
N VAL A 280 -21.19 2.10 -5.08
CA VAL A 280 -22.18 2.64 -6.02
C VAL A 280 -22.92 1.55 -6.79
N PRO A 281 -22.24 0.55 -7.41
CA PRO A 281 -22.94 -0.54 -8.11
C PRO A 281 -23.90 -1.30 -7.18
N GLN A 282 -23.44 -1.64 -5.98
CA GLN A 282 -24.25 -2.38 -5.00
C GLN A 282 -25.43 -1.55 -4.47
N LEU A 283 -25.26 -0.24 -4.32
CA LEU A 283 -26.34 0.65 -3.90
C LEU A 283 -27.39 0.80 -5.00
N ILE A 284 -26.97 0.91 -6.27
CA ILE A 284 -27.88 0.97 -7.42
C ILE A 284 -28.66 -0.33 -7.56
N ASP A 285 -27.97 -1.47 -7.46
CA ASP A 285 -28.59 -2.81 -7.41
C ASP A 285 -29.68 -2.88 -6.34
N HIS A 286 -29.37 -2.42 -5.14
CA HIS A 286 -30.29 -2.44 -4.01
C HIS A 286 -31.50 -1.49 -4.18
N LEU A 287 -31.30 -0.30 -4.76
CA LEU A 287 -32.35 0.72 -4.89
C LEU A 287 -33.24 0.53 -6.12
N VAL A 288 -32.66 0.06 -7.23
CA VAL A 288 -33.34 0.00 -8.53
C VAL A 288 -33.74 -1.43 -8.91
N GLY A 289 -33.20 -2.44 -8.24
CA GLY A 289 -33.44 -3.85 -8.53
C GLY A 289 -32.84 -4.27 -9.87
N ASP A 290 -33.34 -5.40 -10.40
CA ASP A 290 -32.86 -6.13 -11.59
C ASP A 290 -33.12 -5.43 -12.95
N ALA A 291 -33.26 -4.10 -12.97
CA ALA A 291 -33.48 -3.36 -14.21
C ALA A 291 -32.18 -3.19 -14.99
N VAL A 292 -31.93 -4.08 -15.97
CA VAL A 292 -30.82 -4.07 -16.94
C VAL A 292 -30.55 -2.68 -17.56
N LEU A 293 -31.59 -1.86 -17.74
CA LEU A 293 -31.49 -0.50 -18.28
C LEU A 293 -30.70 0.47 -17.37
N THR A 294 -30.77 0.28 -16.06
CA THR A 294 -30.04 1.11 -15.08
C THR A 294 -28.54 0.83 -15.15
N TRP A 295 -28.18 -0.44 -15.27
CA TRP A 295 -26.80 -0.89 -15.46
C TRP A 295 -26.20 -0.37 -16.77
N LEU A 296 -26.98 -0.35 -17.85
CA LEU A 296 -26.61 0.29 -19.12
C LEU A 296 -26.37 1.80 -18.97
N GLY A 297 -27.21 2.50 -18.20
CA GLY A 297 -27.02 3.93 -17.92
C GLY A 297 -25.73 4.23 -17.13
N VAL A 298 -25.44 3.42 -16.11
CA VAL A 298 -24.19 3.53 -15.33
C VAL A 298 -22.97 3.25 -16.21
N LEU A 299 -23.04 2.25 -17.07
CA LEU A 299 -21.96 1.92 -18.02
C LEU A 299 -21.68 3.11 -18.95
N VAL A 300 -22.72 3.71 -19.52
CA VAL A 300 -22.58 4.88 -20.41
C VAL A 300 -21.99 6.08 -19.66
N ALA A 301 -22.45 6.35 -18.43
CA ALA A 301 -21.91 7.43 -17.61
C ALA A 301 -20.43 7.20 -17.25
N GLY A 302 -20.05 5.96 -16.93
CA GLY A 302 -18.67 5.57 -16.68
C GLY A 302 -17.77 5.77 -17.90
N LEU A 303 -18.22 5.34 -19.08
CA LEU A 303 -17.51 5.55 -20.34
C LEU A 303 -17.35 7.05 -20.67
N ALA A 304 -18.37 7.85 -20.39
CA ALA A 304 -18.32 9.31 -20.58
C ALA A 304 -17.28 9.96 -19.65
N LEU A 305 -17.25 9.59 -18.36
CA LEU A 305 -16.24 10.10 -17.41
C LEU A 305 -14.82 9.72 -17.83
N VAL A 306 -14.61 8.50 -18.33
CA VAL A 306 -13.31 8.07 -18.90
C VAL A 306 -12.95 8.94 -20.11
N GLY A 307 -13.90 9.22 -21.00
CA GLY A 307 -13.70 10.13 -22.12
C GLY A 307 -13.25 11.52 -21.69
N VAL A 308 -13.90 12.09 -20.67
CA VAL A 308 -13.53 13.41 -20.09
C VAL A 308 -12.13 13.37 -19.48
N ALA A 309 -11.79 12.32 -18.74
CA ALA A 309 -10.47 12.18 -18.14
C ALA A 309 -9.36 12.12 -19.20
N ILE A 310 -9.56 11.35 -20.28
CA ILE A 310 -8.63 11.27 -21.41
C ILE A 310 -8.48 12.64 -22.07
N TRP A 311 -9.59 13.35 -22.30
CA TRP A 311 -9.59 14.70 -22.88
C TRP A 311 -8.77 15.68 -22.03
N MET A 312 -8.99 15.73 -20.71
CA MET A 312 -8.23 16.59 -19.80
C MET A 312 -6.72 16.32 -19.81
N VAL A 313 -6.31 15.06 -19.95
CA VAL A 313 -4.88 14.70 -20.07
C VAL A 313 -4.32 15.14 -21.43
N ARG A 314 -5.13 15.09 -22.49
CA ARG A 314 -4.73 15.48 -23.84
C ARG A 314 -4.54 16.99 -23.97
N GLU A 315 -5.46 17.79 -23.42
CA GLU A 315 -5.38 19.26 -23.42
C GLU A 315 -4.14 19.76 -22.65
N ARG A 316 -3.78 19.13 -21.54
CA ARG A 316 -2.57 19.49 -20.76
C ARG A 316 -1.25 19.22 -21.48
N ARG A 317 -1.25 18.40 -22.53
CA ARG A 317 -0.06 18.09 -23.33
C ARG A 317 0.10 18.98 -24.56
N ARG A 318 -0.85 19.88 -24.88
CA ARG A 318 -0.65 20.86 -25.94
C ARG A 318 0.29 21.97 -25.43
N PRO A 319 1.49 22.13 -25.98
CA PRO A 319 2.36 23.26 -25.64
C PRO A 319 1.63 24.57 -25.98
N PRO A 320 1.71 25.62 -25.15
CA PRO A 320 1.28 26.94 -25.56
C PRO A 320 2.02 27.31 -26.84
N GLY A 321 1.27 27.66 -27.88
CA GLY A 321 1.74 27.75 -29.26
C GLY A 321 3.07 28.48 -29.41
N GLY A 322 4.01 27.83 -30.10
CA GLY A 322 5.16 28.51 -30.68
C GLY A 322 4.70 29.61 -31.66
N PRO A 323 5.51 30.68 -31.83
CA PRO A 323 5.16 31.84 -32.62
C PRO A 323 4.80 31.44 -34.06
N GLY A 324 3.67 31.96 -34.54
CA GLY A 324 3.18 31.71 -35.89
C GLY A 324 4.17 32.19 -36.96
N PRO A 325 4.27 31.48 -38.09
CA PRO A 325 5.19 31.81 -39.17
C PRO A 325 4.84 33.17 -39.77
N ALA A 326 5.87 34.01 -39.92
CA ALA A 326 5.88 35.13 -40.82
C ALA A 326 5.44 34.66 -42.22
N ALA A 327 4.38 35.26 -42.73
CA ALA A 327 3.99 35.20 -44.13
C ALA A 327 3.56 36.61 -44.53
N ASP A 328 4.55 37.32 -45.08
CA ASP A 328 4.50 38.09 -46.32
C ASP A 328 3.37 39.09 -46.56
N ALA A 329 3.77 40.37 -46.70
CA ALA A 329 3.34 41.37 -47.69
C ALA A 329 3.77 42.75 -47.12
N GLU A 330 4.38 43.69 -47.82
CA GLU A 330 4.60 43.91 -49.26
C GLU A 330 5.60 45.09 -49.37
N ASP A 331 6.41 45.05 -50.43
CA ASP A 331 6.70 46.18 -51.32
C ASP A 331 6.90 47.60 -50.73
N GLU A 332 8.16 48.06 -50.63
CA GLU A 332 8.44 49.45 -51.06
C GLU A 332 9.84 49.56 -51.69
N THR A 333 9.81 49.51 -53.01
CA THR A 333 10.81 50.04 -53.92
C THR A 333 10.92 51.55 -53.76
N VAL A 334 12.05 52.08 -53.27
CA VAL A 334 12.45 53.47 -53.55
C VAL A 334 13.90 53.53 -54.01
N VAL A 335 14.00 53.98 -55.25
CA VAL A 335 15.18 54.31 -56.03
C VAL A 335 15.94 55.50 -55.42
N THR A 336 17.26 55.40 -55.53
CA THR A 336 18.36 56.40 -55.42
C THR A 336 18.03 57.85 -55.84
N PRO A 337 18.85 58.88 -55.50
CA PRO A 337 20.32 58.88 -55.38
C PRO A 337 20.96 59.40 -54.10
#